data_AF-A0A1C4E219-F1
#
_entry.id   AF-A0A1C4E219-F1
#
_cell.length_a   1.000
_cell.length_b   1.000
_cell.length_c   1.000
_cell.angle_alpha   90.00
_cell.angle_beta   90.00
_cell.angle_gamma   90.00
#
_symmetry.space_group_name_H-M   'P 1'
#
loop_
_entity.id
_entity.type
_entity.pdbx_description
1 polymer ?
#
loop_
_entity_poly.entity_id
_entity_poly.type
_entity_poly.pdbx_seq_one_letter_code
_entity_poly.pdbx_strand_id
1 'polypeptide(L)'
;MKKLKEIATYEFENYRVSSDKVKGISHWLRSSLIKIQSALKAHDELKASYIVHTSTWTLLEGIWPINNKPTPPAGSVLRYIQMLPNKPIHLGALLHKLFVGDTIERTSSAIFLIEWILHNLKSK
;
A
#
# COMPACT_ATOMS: atom_id res chain seq x y z
N MET A 1 -4.73 17.13 -29.72
CA MET A 1 -4.57 17.19 -28.24
C MET A 1 -5.88 17.01 -27.46
N LYS A 2 -6.97 17.73 -27.80
CA LYS A 2 -8.24 17.68 -27.05
C LYS A 2 -8.84 16.27 -26.91
N LYS A 3 -8.97 15.55 -28.01
CA LYS A 3 -9.49 14.16 -28.05
C LYS A 3 -8.68 13.17 -27.18
N LEU A 4 -7.36 13.30 -27.15
CA LEU A 4 -6.50 12.43 -26.31
C LEU A 4 -6.70 12.71 -24.82
N LYS A 5 -6.86 13.97 -24.44
CA LYS A 5 -7.18 14.34 -23.05
C LYS A 5 -8.53 13.79 -22.63
N GLU A 6 -9.54 13.89 -23.50
CA GLU A 6 -10.88 13.34 -23.25
C GLU A 6 -10.85 11.82 -23.03
N ILE A 7 -10.14 11.07 -23.88
CA ILE A 7 -9.97 9.62 -23.70
C ILE A 7 -9.24 9.32 -22.39
N ALA A 8 -8.11 10.00 -22.11
CA ALA A 8 -7.35 9.75 -20.89
C ALA A 8 -8.15 10.05 -19.62
N THR A 9 -8.93 11.13 -19.60
CA THR A 9 -9.84 11.46 -18.50
C THR A 9 -10.91 10.37 -18.33
N TYR A 10 -11.55 9.96 -19.43
CA TYR A 10 -12.57 8.91 -19.40
C TYR A 10 -12.04 7.59 -18.85
N GLU A 11 -10.88 7.12 -19.33
CA GLU A 11 -10.23 5.89 -18.87
C GLU A 11 -9.85 5.98 -17.37
N PHE A 12 -9.36 7.14 -16.92
CA PHE A 12 -8.96 7.34 -15.53
C PHE A 12 -10.17 7.38 -14.56
N GLU A 13 -11.28 7.98 -14.99
CA GLU A 13 -12.52 8.06 -14.20
C GLU A 13 -13.22 6.70 -14.11
N ASN A 14 -13.21 5.94 -15.21
CA ASN A 14 -13.85 4.63 -15.30
C ASN A 14 -12.92 3.47 -14.95
N TYR A 15 -11.68 3.74 -14.53
CA TYR A 15 -10.74 2.69 -14.15
C TYR A 15 -11.36 1.74 -13.11
N ARG A 16 -11.16 0.44 -13.35
CA ARG A 16 -11.50 -0.64 -12.44
C ARG A 16 -10.28 -1.52 -12.30
N VAL A 17 -9.88 -1.75 -11.06
CA VAL A 17 -8.77 -2.66 -10.78
C VAL A 17 -9.21 -4.08 -11.11
N SER A 18 -8.34 -4.86 -11.77
CA SER A 18 -8.63 -6.26 -12.03
C SER A 18 -8.61 -7.07 -10.73
N SER A 19 -9.44 -8.10 -10.67
CA SER A 19 -9.49 -9.03 -9.54
C SER A 19 -8.13 -9.72 -9.32
N ASP A 20 -7.40 -10.03 -10.41
CA ASP A 20 -6.07 -10.65 -10.32
C ASP A 20 -5.03 -9.72 -9.69
N LYS A 21 -5.07 -8.41 -9.99
CA LYS A 21 -4.21 -7.43 -9.31
C LYS A 21 -4.52 -7.37 -7.82
N VAL A 22 -5.80 -7.38 -7.44
CA VAL A 22 -6.22 -7.41 -6.02
C VAL A 22 -5.73 -8.69 -5.33
N LYS A 23 -5.88 -9.86 -5.97
CA LYS A 23 -5.41 -11.15 -5.44
C LYS A 23 -3.89 -11.17 -5.27
N GLY A 24 -3.13 -10.69 -6.25
CA GLY A 24 -1.68 -10.63 -6.20
C GLY A 24 -1.16 -9.77 -5.05
N ILE A 25 -1.68 -8.56 -4.91
CA ILE A 25 -1.34 -7.66 -3.79
C ILE A 25 -1.73 -8.30 -2.45
N SER A 26 -2.95 -8.84 -2.35
CA SER A 26 -3.43 -9.47 -1.12
C SER A 26 -2.56 -10.65 -0.70
N HIS A 27 -2.14 -11.48 -1.65
CA HIS A 27 -1.26 -12.61 -1.39
C HIS A 27 0.10 -12.15 -0.87
N TRP A 28 0.73 -11.19 -1.54
CA TRP A 28 2.04 -10.65 -1.14
C TRP A 28 2.00 -10.03 0.26
N LEU A 29 0.99 -9.19 0.54
CA LEU A 29 0.86 -8.52 1.83
C LEU A 29 0.54 -9.51 2.97
N ARG A 30 -0.31 -10.51 2.73
CA ARG A 30 -0.55 -11.59 3.72
C ARG A 30 0.73 -12.36 4.04
N SER A 31 1.48 -12.77 3.01
CA SER A 31 2.75 -13.47 3.20
C SER A 31 3.75 -12.61 3.97
N SER A 32 3.84 -11.32 3.64
CA SER A 32 4.71 -10.36 4.33
C SER A 32 4.33 -10.21 5.80
N LEU A 33 3.04 -10.05 6.10
CA LEU A 33 2.55 -9.93 7.48
C LEU A 33 2.92 -11.14 8.32
N ILE A 34 2.71 -12.36 7.80
CA ILE A 34 3.07 -13.60 8.49
C ILE A 34 4.58 -13.66 8.77
N LYS A 35 5.42 -13.27 7.80
CA LYS A 35 6.88 -13.26 7.94
C LYS A 35 7.34 -12.22 8.96
N ILE A 36 6.77 -11.01 8.94
CA ILE A 36 7.05 -9.95 9.92
C ILE A 36 6.69 -10.43 11.33
N GLN A 37 5.47 -10.94 11.52
CA GLN A 37 5.02 -11.44 12.82
C GLN A 37 5.86 -12.60 13.32
N SER A 38 6.29 -13.50 12.44
CA SER A 38 7.20 -14.60 12.78
C SER A 38 8.58 -14.10 13.22
N ALA A 39 9.13 -13.10 12.53
CA ALA A 39 10.42 -12.50 12.89
C ALA A 39 10.34 -11.79 14.25
N LEU A 40 9.26 -11.03 14.50
CA LEU A 40 9.03 -10.37 15.79
C LEU A 40 8.89 -11.38 16.95
N LYS A 41 8.18 -12.50 16.74
CA LYS A 41 8.09 -13.58 17.73
C LYS A 41 9.43 -14.22 18.07
N ALA A 42 10.39 -14.20 17.13
CA ALA A 42 11.74 -14.69 17.33
C ALA A 42 12.71 -13.60 17.80
N HIS A 43 12.22 -12.39 18.13
CA HIS A 43 13.04 -11.23 18.48
C HIS A 43 14.06 -10.81 17.40
N ASP A 44 13.76 -11.14 16.13
CA ASP A 44 14.60 -10.82 14.97
C ASP A 44 14.10 -9.55 14.28
N GLU A 45 14.39 -8.40 14.90
CA GLU A 45 13.95 -7.09 14.43
C GLU A 45 14.56 -6.69 13.07
N LEU A 46 15.79 -7.12 12.80
CA LEU A 46 16.47 -6.86 11.52
C LEU A 46 15.75 -7.56 10.37
N LYS A 47 15.36 -8.83 10.56
CA LYS A 47 14.58 -9.56 9.57
C LYS A 47 13.20 -8.95 9.38
N ALA A 48 12.52 -8.55 10.47
CA ALA A 48 11.24 -7.84 10.37
C ALA A 48 11.37 -6.56 9.53
N SER A 49 12.38 -5.74 9.83
CA SER A 49 12.71 -4.50 9.09
C SER A 49 13.00 -4.76 7.61
N TYR A 50 13.78 -5.80 7.31
CA TYR A 50 14.09 -6.19 5.93
C TYR A 50 12.82 -6.60 5.14
N ILE A 51 11.92 -7.37 5.75
CA ILE A 51 10.65 -7.75 5.12
C ILE A 51 9.77 -6.51 4.89
N VAL A 52 9.71 -5.59 5.85
CA VAL A 52 9.00 -4.31 5.69
C VAL A 52 9.55 -3.52 4.50
N HIS A 53 10.88 -3.38 4.42
CA HIS A 53 11.53 -2.66 3.33
C HIS A 53 11.20 -3.26 1.96
N THR A 54 11.38 -4.56 1.81
CA THR A 54 11.11 -5.28 0.54
C THR A 54 9.64 -5.32 0.16
N SER A 55 8.72 -5.12 1.11
CA SER A 55 7.28 -5.05 0.86
C SER A 55 6.70 -3.64 0.79
N THR A 56 7.51 -2.60 0.97
CA THR A 56 7.05 -1.20 1.03
C THR A 56 6.36 -0.76 -0.26
N TRP A 57 6.89 -1.15 -1.43
CA TRP A 57 6.25 -0.82 -2.70
C TRP A 57 4.86 -1.44 -2.81
N THR A 58 4.74 -2.76 -2.60
CA THR A 58 3.45 -3.46 -2.66
C THR A 58 2.44 -2.92 -1.64
N LEU A 59 2.92 -2.47 -0.48
CA LEU A 59 2.11 -1.80 0.53
C LEU A 59 1.54 -0.48 -0.01
N LEU A 60 2.37 0.38 -0.60
CA LEU A 60 1.90 1.63 -1.23
C LEU A 60 0.92 1.34 -2.37
N GLU A 61 1.22 0.35 -3.20
CA GLU A 61 0.33 -0.07 -4.30
C GLU A 61 -1.03 -0.51 -3.78
N GLY A 62 -1.09 -1.21 -2.64
CA GLY A 62 -2.32 -1.78 -2.09
C GLY A 62 -3.39 -0.75 -1.70
N ILE A 63 -3.03 0.52 -1.54
CA ILE A 63 -3.99 1.59 -1.21
C ILE A 63 -4.80 2.03 -2.46
N TRP A 64 -4.24 1.89 -3.66
CA TRP A 64 -4.87 2.35 -4.91
C TRP A 64 -6.07 1.49 -5.38
N PRO A 65 -6.00 0.15 -5.36
CA PRO A 65 -7.14 -0.72 -5.68
C PRO A 65 -8.39 -0.48 -4.82
N ILE A 66 -8.22 -0.09 -3.54
CA ILE A 66 -9.34 0.24 -2.64
C ILE A 66 -10.16 1.40 -3.23
N ASN A 67 -9.50 2.33 -3.92
CA ASN A 67 -10.11 3.49 -4.54
C ASN A 67 -10.51 3.29 -6.01
N ASN A 68 -10.28 2.10 -6.60
CA ASN A 68 -10.39 1.89 -8.04
C ASN A 68 -9.61 2.95 -8.84
N LYS A 69 -8.37 3.21 -8.43
CA LYS A 69 -7.46 4.11 -9.13
C LYS A 69 -6.20 3.38 -9.58
N PRO A 70 -5.62 3.73 -10.74
CA PRO A 70 -4.32 3.19 -11.14
C PRO A 70 -3.22 3.71 -10.21
N THR A 71 -2.26 2.85 -9.89
CA THR A 71 -1.06 3.26 -9.15
C THR A 71 -0.24 4.21 -10.05
N PRO A 72 0.12 5.42 -9.59
CA PRO A 72 1.00 6.31 -10.33
C PRO A 72 2.47 5.82 -10.27
N PRO A 73 3.38 6.40 -11.06
CA PRO A 73 4.82 6.09 -10.98
C PRO A 73 5.39 6.30 -9.58
N ALA A 74 6.40 5.50 -9.22
CA ALA A 74 7.00 5.51 -7.88
C ALA A 74 7.45 6.89 -7.40
N GLY A 75 8.03 7.71 -8.29
CA GLY A 75 8.45 9.08 -7.94
C GLY A 75 7.32 10.06 -7.58
N SER A 76 6.06 9.67 -7.82
CA SER A 76 4.89 10.53 -7.59
C SER A 76 3.85 9.91 -6.64
N VAL A 77 4.03 8.65 -6.24
CA VAL A 77 3.04 7.90 -5.47
C VAL A 77 2.72 8.56 -4.14
N LEU A 78 3.73 9.02 -3.40
CA LEU A 78 3.54 9.66 -2.09
C LEU A 78 2.83 11.02 -2.19
N ARG A 79 3.01 11.74 -3.31
CA ARG A 79 2.32 13.01 -3.56
C ARG A 79 0.82 12.79 -3.74
N TYR A 80 0.45 11.81 -4.57
CA TYR A 80 -0.94 11.59 -4.94
C TYR A 80 -1.72 10.69 -3.99
N ILE A 81 -1.05 9.85 -3.19
CA ILE A 81 -1.73 8.97 -2.21
C ILE A 81 -2.52 9.77 -1.16
N GLN A 82 -2.07 10.98 -0.84
CA GLN A 82 -2.77 11.88 0.08
C GLN A 82 -4.11 12.39 -0.48
N MET A 83 -4.30 12.35 -1.81
CA MET A 83 -5.53 12.80 -2.47
C MET A 83 -6.58 11.68 -2.58
N LEU A 84 -6.25 10.45 -2.20
CA LEU A 84 -7.21 9.34 -2.26
C LEU A 84 -8.35 9.55 -1.25
N PRO A 85 -9.61 9.27 -1.64
CA PRO A 85 -10.76 9.43 -0.76
C PRO A 85 -10.77 8.39 0.36
N ASN A 86 -10.50 7.12 0.03
CA ASN A 86 -10.42 6.02 1.01
C ASN A 86 -8.94 5.77 1.35
N LYS A 87 -8.53 6.21 2.53
CA LYS A 87 -7.18 6.03 3.06
C LYS A 87 -7.21 5.85 4.58
N PRO A 88 -6.16 5.27 5.18
CA PRO A 88 -6.05 5.20 6.64
C PRO A 88 -6.14 6.59 7.28
N ILE A 89 -6.74 6.65 8.47
CA ILE A 89 -6.70 7.86 9.30
C ILE A 89 -5.23 8.16 9.62
N HIS A 90 -4.84 9.44 9.55
CA HIS A 90 -3.46 9.88 9.76
C HIS A 90 -2.42 9.22 8.82
N LEU A 91 -2.79 8.90 7.57
CA LEU A 91 -1.87 8.31 6.58
C LEU A 91 -0.52 9.02 6.52
N GLY A 92 -0.49 10.36 6.57
CA GLY A 92 0.78 11.11 6.58
C GLY A 92 1.73 10.73 7.73
N ALA A 93 1.21 10.57 8.94
CA ALA A 93 2.00 10.16 10.10
C ALA A 93 2.47 8.69 9.99
N LEU A 94 1.60 7.81 9.48
CA LEU A 94 1.95 6.41 9.22
C LEU A 94 3.06 6.28 8.18
N LEU A 95 2.99 7.05 7.10
CA LEU A 95 4.03 7.08 6.07
C LEU A 95 5.33 7.69 6.60
N HIS A 96 5.25 8.76 7.41
CA HIS A 96 6.43 9.32 8.04
C HIS A 96 7.17 8.28 8.88
N LYS A 97 6.46 7.55 9.74
CA LYS A 97 7.03 6.45 10.53
C LYS A 97 7.57 5.31 9.65
N LEU A 98 6.82 4.91 8.62
CA LEU A 98 7.25 3.86 7.69
C LEU A 98 8.57 4.18 6.97
N PHE A 99 8.80 5.44 6.60
CA PHE A 99 10.01 5.82 5.85
C PHE A 99 11.14 6.33 6.72
N VAL A 100 10.84 7.09 7.77
CA VAL A 100 11.83 7.88 8.54
C VAL A 100 11.96 7.40 9.98
N GLY A 101 10.98 6.65 10.49
CA GLY A 101 10.99 6.14 11.86
C GLY A 101 12.09 5.12 12.13
N ASP A 102 12.25 4.79 13.40
CA ASP A 102 13.12 3.67 13.82
C ASP A 102 12.54 2.30 13.41
N THR A 103 13.27 1.22 13.68
CA THR A 103 12.84 -0.15 13.32
C THR A 103 11.47 -0.52 13.88
N ILE A 104 11.14 -0.07 15.10
CA ILE A 104 9.87 -0.38 15.77
C ILE A 104 8.75 0.43 15.13
N GLU A 105 8.96 1.73 14.92
CA GLU A 105 7.99 2.62 14.28
C GLU A 105 7.68 2.20 12.84
N ARG A 106 8.71 1.83 12.07
CA ARG A 106 8.57 1.33 10.71
C ARG A 106 7.74 0.06 10.67
N THR A 107 8.10 -0.91 11.52
CA THR A 107 7.45 -2.22 11.53
C THR A 107 6.00 -2.14 11.99
N SER A 108 5.72 -1.39 13.06
CA SER A 108 4.35 -1.18 13.54
C SER A 108 3.49 -0.45 12.52
N SER A 109 4.02 0.58 11.85
CA SER A 109 3.30 1.31 10.80
C SER A 109 3.03 0.42 9.58
N ALA A 110 3.99 -0.41 9.19
CA ALA A 110 3.82 -1.37 8.11
C ALA A 110 2.74 -2.40 8.42
N ILE A 111 2.75 -3.00 9.62
CA ILE A 111 1.72 -3.96 10.06
C ILE A 111 0.34 -3.33 9.98
N PHE A 112 0.17 -2.14 10.57
CA PHE A 112 -1.11 -1.42 10.56
C PHE A 112 -1.61 -1.17 9.14
N LEU A 113 -0.74 -0.66 8.26
CA LEU A 113 -1.10 -0.38 6.87
C LEU A 113 -1.46 -1.67 6.11
N ILE A 114 -0.71 -2.75 6.30
CA ILE A 114 -1.00 -4.06 5.69
C ILE A 114 -2.37 -4.57 6.12
N GLU A 115 -2.65 -4.57 7.43
CA GLU A 115 -3.94 -5.02 7.97
C GLU A 115 -5.10 -4.17 7.44
N TRP A 116 -4.94 -2.85 7.42
CA TRP A 116 -5.93 -1.94 6.86
C TRP A 116 -6.19 -2.22 5.37
N ILE A 117 -5.14 -2.41 4.57
CA ILE A 117 -5.29 -2.75 3.15
C ILE A 117 -6.03 -4.07 2.99
N LEU A 118 -5.60 -5.13 3.68
CA LEU A 118 -6.20 -6.45 3.59
C LEU A 118 -7.67 -6.47 4.03
N HIS A 119 -8.04 -5.67 5.02
CA HIS A 119 -9.42 -5.50 5.43
C HIS A 119 -10.27 -4.85 4.33
N ASN A 120 -9.79 -3.74 3.75
CA ASN A 120 -10.53 -2.98 2.74
C ASN A 120 -10.55 -3.64 1.36
N LEU A 121 -9.61 -4.54 1.05
CA LEU A 121 -9.65 -5.35 -0.16
C LEU A 121 -10.59 -6.56 -0.06
N LYS A 122 -10.90 -7.04 1.16
CA LYS A 122 -11.87 -8.13 1.38
C LYS A 122 -13.32 -7.67 1.29
N SER A 123 -13.59 -6.41 1.59
CA SER A 123 -14.95 -5.82 1.58
C SER A 123 -15.43 -5.40 0.18
N LYS A 124 -14.73 -5.83 -0.88
CA LYS A 124 -15.08 -5.65 -2.29
C LYS A 124 -15.24 -7.01 -2.95
#